data_AF-A0A7J2SXZ2-F1
#
_entry.id   AF-A0A7J2SXZ2-F1
#
_cell.length_a   1.000
_cell.length_b   1.000
_cell.length_c   1.000
_cell.angle_alpha   90.00
_cell.angle_beta   90.00
_cell.angle_gamma   90.00
#
_symmetry.space_group_name_H-M   'P 1'
#
loop_
_entity.id
_entity.type
_entity.pdbx_description
1 polymer ?
#
loop_
_entity_poly.entity_id
_entity_poly.type
_entity_poly.pdbx_seq_one_letter_code
_entity_poly.pdbx_strand_id
1 'polypeptide(L)'
;MIRDGVLDLGGELRRVAVFDPEPEPPAIGGLALRILRELRARPMYPRELARDLGVGEQAVYYHIRRLERLGLIRGVGTVRVRGASARVYGASYDGYAQLFSSAPSRAAQPRQVPHRLLAFFDEFVRGGVLRASFVVGSPEPHGPFRAAARDGHYAVQLALVLGSLASPPASFAVKLDVDVRAERSYDDNMIVVGGPGTNLIASELNPHLPVRFDERNYWRGLSDGEGREFDQPTDALIAKIPSPFSPGKFAVLVAGVRHVGTKAAVLALSTDHERLLSGYSGERTFAVVVRGYDLDGDGKVDSVEPLRYYSRT
;
A
#
# COMPACT_ATOMS: atom_id res chain seq x y z
N MET A 1 21.10 10.44 -18.71
CA MET A 1 21.60 10.36 -17.31
C MET A 1 21.14 9.03 -16.73
N ILE A 2 21.93 8.40 -15.84
CA ILE A 2 21.53 7.14 -15.18
C ILE A 2 20.85 7.45 -13.86
N ARG A 3 19.72 6.80 -13.63
CA ARG A 3 19.00 6.81 -12.34
C ARG A 3 19.01 5.41 -11.76
N ASP A 4 18.94 5.34 -10.44
CA ASP A 4 18.66 4.08 -9.76
C ASP A 4 17.19 3.72 -9.97
N GLY A 5 16.93 2.47 -10.37
CA GLY A 5 15.60 1.90 -10.47
C GLY A 5 15.51 0.57 -9.74
N VAL A 6 14.27 0.12 -9.54
CA VAL A 6 13.97 -1.20 -8.98
C VAL A 6 13.08 -1.95 -9.97
N LEU A 7 13.45 -3.20 -10.26
CA LEU A 7 12.59 -4.14 -10.98
C LEU A 7 12.01 -5.14 -9.98
N ASP A 8 10.69 -5.29 -10.03
CA ASP A 8 9.98 -6.38 -9.36
C ASP A 8 9.85 -7.55 -10.33
N LEU A 9 10.46 -8.68 -9.96
CA LEU A 9 10.39 -9.93 -10.72
C LEU A 9 9.68 -10.99 -9.88
N GLY A 10 8.37 -10.83 -9.70
CA GLY A 10 7.53 -11.79 -8.97
C GLY A 10 7.74 -11.74 -7.45
N GLY A 11 7.94 -10.54 -6.90
CA GLY A 11 8.16 -10.27 -5.48
C GLY A 11 9.62 -10.13 -5.09
N GLU A 12 10.57 -10.40 -5.99
CA GLU A 12 11.99 -10.17 -5.77
C GLU A 12 12.43 -8.82 -6.35
N LEU A 13 12.82 -7.89 -5.47
CA LEU A 13 13.28 -6.56 -5.86
C LEU A 13 14.75 -6.59 -6.28
N ARG A 14 15.04 -6.14 -7.50
CA ARG A 14 16.38 -6.04 -8.07
C ARG A 14 16.75 -4.60 -8.36
N ARG A 15 17.98 -4.19 -8.03
CA ARG A 15 18.44 -2.81 -8.30
C ARG A 15 18.98 -2.72 -9.72
N VAL A 16 18.41 -1.84 -10.54
CA VAL A 16 18.81 -1.66 -11.94
C VAL A 16 19.24 -0.23 -12.25
N ALA A 17 20.13 -0.08 -13.22
CA ALA A 17 20.46 1.21 -13.80
C ALA A 17 19.40 1.58 -14.86
N VAL A 18 18.74 2.71 -14.69
CA VAL A 18 17.74 3.20 -15.66
C VAL A 18 18.35 4.34 -16.47
N PHE A 19 18.49 4.13 -17.77
CA PHE A 19 18.91 5.15 -18.72
C PHE A 19 17.70 5.94 -19.20
N ASP A 20 17.75 7.25 -18.99
CA ASP A 20 16.77 8.17 -19.55
C ASP A 20 16.75 8.11 -21.10
N PRO A 21 15.65 8.56 -21.74
CA PRO A 21 15.59 8.70 -23.18
C PRO A 21 16.65 9.70 -23.65
N GLU A 22 17.66 9.19 -24.33
CA GLU A 22 18.70 9.98 -24.99
C GLU A 22 18.55 9.84 -26.50
N PRO A 23 18.87 10.89 -27.30
CA PRO A 23 18.81 10.82 -28.76
C PRO A 23 19.61 9.66 -29.35
N GLU A 24 20.71 9.29 -28.69
CA GLU A 24 21.54 8.14 -29.01
C GLU A 24 21.81 7.32 -27.74
N PRO A 25 20.92 6.38 -27.38
CA PRO A 25 21.09 5.59 -26.17
C PRO A 25 22.37 4.74 -26.27
N PRO A 26 23.12 4.56 -25.18
CA PRO A 26 24.35 3.78 -25.20
C PRO A 26 24.04 2.31 -25.55
N ALA A 27 24.29 1.92 -26.81
CA ALA A 27 24.07 0.55 -27.26
C ALA A 27 25.03 -0.42 -26.57
N ILE A 28 24.52 -1.26 -25.66
CA ILE A 28 25.32 -2.29 -24.98
C ILE A 28 25.38 -3.53 -25.89
N GLY A 29 26.53 -3.71 -26.55
CA GLY A 29 26.76 -4.85 -27.43
C GLY A 29 26.87 -6.19 -26.67
N GLY A 30 26.76 -7.31 -27.38
CA GLY A 30 26.74 -8.65 -26.79
C GLY A 30 27.95 -8.98 -25.91
N LEU A 31 29.16 -8.51 -26.25
CA LEU A 31 30.34 -8.71 -25.42
C LEU A 31 30.27 -7.92 -24.10
N ALA A 32 29.75 -6.70 -24.12
CA ALA A 32 29.55 -5.91 -22.90
C ALA A 32 28.55 -6.57 -21.95
N LEU A 33 27.48 -7.17 -22.47
CA LEU A 33 26.53 -7.95 -21.69
C LEU A 33 27.18 -9.18 -21.03
N ARG A 34 28.01 -9.91 -21.78
CA ARG A 34 28.76 -11.05 -21.23
C ARG A 34 29.69 -10.59 -20.10
N ILE A 35 30.42 -9.50 -20.29
CA ILE A 35 31.28 -8.91 -19.25
C ILE A 35 30.47 -8.53 -18.01
N LEU A 36 29.30 -7.89 -18.15
CA LEU A 36 28.45 -7.53 -17.01
C LEU A 36 27.97 -8.77 -16.23
N ARG A 37 27.58 -9.84 -16.93
CA ARG A 37 27.16 -11.11 -16.28
C ARG A 37 28.28 -11.73 -15.47
N GLU A 38 29.47 -11.80 -16.04
CA GLU A 38 30.69 -12.28 -15.36
C GLU A 38 30.98 -11.45 -14.11
N LEU A 39 30.98 -10.12 -14.25
CA LEU A 39 31.26 -9.20 -13.14
C LEU A 39 30.15 -9.13 -12.08
N ARG A 40 28.93 -9.59 -12.40
CA ARG A 40 27.84 -9.74 -11.42
C ARG A 40 28.01 -11.02 -10.60
N ALA A 41 28.50 -12.08 -11.21
CA ALA A 41 28.78 -13.34 -10.54
C ALA A 41 29.98 -13.22 -9.59
N ARG A 42 31.07 -12.57 -10.03
CA ARG A 42 32.23 -12.28 -9.17
C ARG A 42 33.07 -11.10 -9.69
N PRO A 43 33.70 -10.31 -8.82
CA PRO A 43 34.62 -9.26 -9.26
C PRO A 43 35.87 -9.83 -9.95
N MET A 44 36.28 -9.23 -11.08
CA MET A 44 37.42 -9.70 -11.89
C MET A 44 38.21 -8.53 -12.49
N TYR A 45 39.47 -8.79 -12.85
CA TYR A 45 40.31 -7.85 -13.59
C TYR A 45 40.26 -8.14 -15.12
N PRO A 46 40.56 -7.16 -16.00
CA PRO A 46 40.32 -7.28 -17.44
C PRO A 46 40.97 -8.50 -18.13
N ARG A 47 42.15 -8.92 -17.69
CA ARG A 47 42.85 -10.09 -18.24
C ARG A 47 42.17 -11.42 -17.90
N GLU A 48 41.59 -11.51 -16.71
CA GLU A 48 40.81 -12.68 -16.30
C GLU A 48 39.53 -12.77 -17.14
N LEU A 49 38.82 -11.65 -17.31
CA LEU A 49 37.66 -11.56 -18.20
C LEU A 49 37.99 -11.95 -19.65
N ALA A 50 39.13 -11.50 -20.19
CA ALA A 50 39.55 -11.84 -21.54
C ALA A 50 39.75 -13.35 -21.73
N ARG A 51 40.41 -13.99 -20.76
CA ARG A 51 40.63 -15.44 -20.74
C ARG A 51 39.30 -16.20 -20.61
N ASP A 52 38.49 -15.84 -19.62
CA ASP A 52 37.25 -16.56 -19.27
C ASP A 52 36.20 -16.41 -20.40
N LEU A 53 36.16 -15.26 -21.09
CA LEU A 53 35.26 -15.02 -22.21
C LEU A 53 35.80 -15.45 -23.58
N GLY A 54 37.08 -15.86 -23.68
CA GLY A 54 37.73 -16.26 -24.92
C GLY A 54 37.86 -15.12 -25.95
N VAL A 55 38.12 -13.90 -25.49
CA VAL A 55 38.21 -12.69 -26.34
C VAL A 55 39.52 -11.94 -26.12
N GLY A 56 39.94 -11.14 -27.11
CA GLY A 56 41.18 -10.36 -27.01
C GLY A 56 41.13 -9.30 -25.90
N GLU A 57 42.25 -9.12 -25.18
CA GLU A 57 42.36 -8.16 -24.06
C GLU A 57 41.94 -6.74 -24.46
N GLN A 58 42.35 -6.28 -25.65
CA GLN A 58 42.02 -4.93 -26.14
C GLN A 58 40.49 -4.68 -26.22
N ALA A 59 39.73 -5.68 -26.67
CA ALA A 59 38.28 -5.59 -26.73
C ALA A 59 37.65 -5.53 -25.33
N VAL A 60 38.17 -6.30 -24.38
CA VAL A 60 37.73 -6.23 -22.97
C VAL A 60 38.03 -4.87 -22.37
N TYR A 61 39.25 -4.34 -22.54
CA TYR A 61 39.61 -3.02 -22.03
C TYR A 61 38.74 -1.91 -22.62
N TYR A 62 38.37 -2.00 -23.90
CA TYR A 62 37.43 -1.09 -24.52
C TYR A 62 36.06 -1.12 -23.82
N HIS A 63 35.50 -2.30 -23.59
CA HIS A 63 34.21 -2.44 -22.93
C HIS A 63 34.23 -2.06 -21.45
N ILE A 64 35.29 -2.40 -20.71
CA ILE A 64 35.45 -1.99 -19.31
C ILE A 64 35.43 -0.46 -19.19
N ARG A 65 36.22 0.25 -20.00
CA ARG A 65 36.21 1.73 -20.00
C ARG A 65 34.84 2.31 -20.36
N ARG A 66 34.11 1.66 -21.27
CA ARG A 66 32.77 2.10 -21.67
C ARG A 66 31.76 1.87 -20.55
N LEU A 67 31.72 0.67 -19.97
CA LEU A 67 30.81 0.30 -18.89
C LEU A 67 31.07 1.10 -17.61
N GLU A 68 32.34 1.41 -17.29
CA GLU A 68 32.71 2.24 -16.13
C GLU A 68 32.24 3.69 -16.33
N ARG A 69 32.42 4.26 -17.53
CA ARG A 69 31.87 5.59 -17.86
C ARG A 69 30.35 5.64 -17.78
N LEU A 70 29.69 4.54 -18.13
CA LEU A 70 28.25 4.36 -17.95
C LEU A 70 27.89 3.95 -16.52
N GLY A 71 28.78 3.97 -15.53
CA GLY A 71 28.46 3.63 -14.13
C GLY A 71 27.98 2.18 -13.87
N LEU A 72 27.86 1.34 -14.90
CA LEU A 72 27.35 -0.04 -14.80
C LEU A 72 28.32 -0.97 -14.08
N ILE A 73 29.59 -0.60 -14.04
CA ILE A 73 30.63 -1.26 -13.25
C ILE A 73 31.40 -0.24 -12.44
N ARG A 74 32.03 -0.70 -11.36
CA ARG A 74 32.90 0.11 -10.51
C ARG A 74 34.16 -0.67 -10.15
N GLY A 75 35.26 0.03 -9.90
CA GLY A 75 36.44 -0.57 -9.30
C GLY A 75 36.15 -0.95 -7.85
N VAL A 76 36.40 -2.21 -7.48
CA VAL A 76 36.15 -2.73 -6.12
C VAL A 76 37.45 -3.11 -5.39
N GLY A 77 38.61 -3.00 -6.05
CA GLY A 77 39.90 -3.24 -5.43
C GLY A 77 41.05 -3.30 -6.44
N THR A 78 42.22 -3.74 -5.97
CA THR A 78 43.41 -4.00 -6.79
C THR A 78 44.06 -5.33 -6.38
N VAL A 79 44.66 -6.03 -7.34
CA VAL A 79 45.37 -7.30 -7.12
C VAL A 79 46.74 -7.26 -7.79
N ARG A 80 47.74 -7.93 -7.22
CA ARG A 80 49.06 -8.10 -7.85
C ARG A 80 49.04 -9.29 -8.80
N VAL A 81 49.31 -9.06 -10.08
CA VAL A 81 49.40 -10.08 -11.12
C VAL A 81 50.75 -9.95 -11.81
N ARG A 82 51.60 -10.99 -11.67
CA ARG A 82 52.96 -11.04 -12.26
C ARG A 82 53.79 -9.77 -12.00
N GLY A 83 53.76 -9.27 -10.76
CA GLY A 83 54.52 -8.08 -10.33
C GLY A 83 53.86 -6.73 -10.63
N ALA A 84 52.79 -6.68 -11.43
CA ALA A 84 52.04 -5.45 -11.71
C ALA A 84 50.72 -5.38 -10.91
N SER A 85 50.27 -4.18 -10.56
CA SER A 85 48.96 -3.96 -9.93
C SER A 85 47.86 -3.89 -11.00
N ALA A 86 46.80 -4.66 -10.83
CA ALA A 86 45.63 -4.68 -11.71
C ALA A 86 44.36 -4.31 -10.94
N ARG A 87 43.55 -3.41 -11.51
CA ARG A 87 42.27 -3.00 -10.91
C ARG A 87 41.21 -4.08 -11.14
N VAL A 88 40.47 -4.39 -10.07
CA VAL A 88 39.37 -5.34 -10.06
C VAL A 88 38.06 -4.57 -10.16
N TYR A 89 37.17 -5.05 -11.02
CA TYR A 89 35.87 -4.44 -11.29
C TYR A 89 34.74 -5.36 -10.81
N GLY A 90 33.60 -4.78 -10.47
CA GLY A 90 32.36 -5.50 -10.19
C GLY A 90 31.16 -4.74 -10.76
N ALA A 91 30.05 -5.45 -11.00
CA ALA A 91 28.82 -4.82 -11.44
C ALA A 91 28.25 -3.88 -10.35
N SER A 92 27.78 -2.70 -10.76
CA SER A 92 27.16 -1.71 -9.85
C SER A 92 25.67 -1.98 -9.60
N TYR A 93 25.03 -2.76 -10.48
CA TYR A 93 23.59 -3.04 -10.55
C TYR A 93 23.34 -4.50 -10.93
N ASP A 94 22.14 -5.01 -10.65
CA ASP A 94 21.66 -6.35 -11.06
C ASP A 94 21.30 -6.42 -12.55
N GLY A 95 21.03 -5.26 -13.16
CA GLY A 95 20.67 -5.13 -14.56
C GLY A 95 20.60 -3.66 -14.99
N TYR A 96 20.10 -3.42 -16.20
CA TYR A 96 19.83 -2.08 -16.70
C TYR A 96 18.57 -2.05 -17.55
N ALA A 97 17.99 -0.86 -17.70
CA ALA A 97 16.85 -0.58 -18.55
C ALA A 97 17.11 0.68 -19.39
N GLN A 98 16.66 0.69 -20.64
CA GLN A 98 16.69 1.86 -21.51
C GLN A 98 15.26 2.35 -21.73
N LEU A 99 14.99 3.60 -21.39
CA LEU A 99 13.73 4.25 -21.72
C LEU A 99 13.83 4.86 -23.12
N PHE A 100 12.82 4.65 -23.95
CA PHE A 100 12.77 5.18 -25.33
C PHE A 100 11.89 6.43 -25.45
N SER A 101 11.16 6.78 -24.40
CA SER A 101 10.29 7.96 -24.36
C SER A 101 10.24 8.50 -22.93
N SER A 102 10.24 9.82 -22.80
CA SER A 102 9.96 10.53 -21.55
C SER A 102 8.47 10.85 -21.42
N ALA A 103 7.70 10.63 -22.50
CA ALA A 103 6.28 10.89 -22.49
C ALA A 103 5.63 9.92 -21.50
N PRO A 104 4.90 10.41 -20.49
CA PRO A 104 4.03 9.54 -19.73
C PRO A 104 3.07 8.90 -20.75
N SER A 105 3.09 7.57 -20.83
CA SER A 105 2.01 6.85 -21.50
C SER A 105 0.71 7.37 -20.91
N ARG A 106 -0.16 7.95 -21.75
CA ARG A 106 -1.50 8.36 -21.33
C ARG A 106 -2.12 7.21 -20.52
N ALA A 107 -2.44 7.50 -19.26
CA ALA A 107 -3.13 6.67 -18.27
C ALA A 107 -2.38 5.43 -17.72
N ALA A 108 -1.28 5.67 -17.04
CA ALA A 108 -1.27 5.45 -15.60
C ALA A 108 -0.35 6.52 -15.02
N GLN A 109 -0.88 7.44 -14.22
CA GLN A 109 0.00 8.09 -13.24
C GLN A 109 0.80 6.96 -12.59
N PRO A 110 2.13 7.08 -12.34
CA PRO A 110 2.77 6.14 -11.44
C PRO A 110 1.85 6.11 -10.23
N ARG A 111 1.19 4.97 -9.97
CA ARG A 111 0.39 4.82 -8.77
C ARG A 111 1.41 5.05 -7.68
N GLN A 112 1.45 6.27 -7.17
CA GLN A 112 2.21 6.61 -6.00
C GLN A 112 1.71 5.57 -5.02
N VAL A 113 2.55 4.59 -4.69
CA VAL A 113 2.16 3.52 -3.80
C VAL A 113 1.63 4.27 -2.58
N PRO A 114 0.34 4.14 -2.26
CA PRO A 114 -0.28 5.02 -1.28
C PRO A 114 0.29 4.63 0.08
N HIS A 115 1.44 5.21 0.43
CA HIS A 115 2.36 4.66 1.43
C HIS A 115 1.69 4.64 2.79
N ARG A 116 0.87 5.65 3.10
CA ARG A 116 0.11 5.68 4.35
C ARG A 116 -1.04 4.69 4.36
N LEU A 117 -1.71 4.48 3.22
CA LEU A 117 -2.77 3.48 3.11
C LEU A 117 -2.18 2.07 3.25
N LEU A 118 -1.04 1.80 2.61
CA LEU A 118 -0.30 0.54 2.76
C LEU A 118 0.12 0.33 4.22
N ALA A 119 0.72 1.33 4.87
CA ALA A 119 1.12 1.23 6.27
C ALA A 119 -0.07 0.99 7.21
N PHE A 120 -1.22 1.60 6.93
CA PHE A 120 -2.44 1.43 7.73
C PHE A 120 -3.03 0.02 7.60
N PHE A 121 -2.95 -0.57 6.41
CA PHE A 121 -3.46 -1.91 6.10
C PHE A 121 -2.38 -3.01 6.06
N ASP A 122 -1.19 -2.78 6.60
CA ASP A 122 -0.06 -3.72 6.49
C ASP A 122 -0.41 -5.13 7.01
N GLU A 123 -1.07 -5.22 8.17
CA GLU A 123 -1.50 -6.49 8.78
C GLU A 123 -2.63 -7.19 8.02
N PHE A 124 -3.25 -6.48 7.08
CA PHE A 124 -4.33 -6.96 6.22
C PHE A 124 -3.79 -7.50 4.89
N VAL A 125 -2.49 -7.34 4.59
CA VAL A 125 -1.89 -7.78 3.32
C VAL A 125 -0.75 -8.76 3.60
N ARG A 126 -0.83 -9.97 3.03
CA ARG A 126 0.24 -10.96 3.15
C ARG A 126 0.58 -11.58 1.80
N GLY A 127 1.82 -11.39 1.36
CA GLY A 127 2.27 -11.87 0.04
C GLY A 127 1.48 -11.27 -1.11
N GLY A 128 1.07 -9.99 -0.99
CA GLY A 128 0.26 -9.31 -2.00
C GLY A 128 -1.21 -9.72 -2.06
N VAL A 129 -1.70 -10.53 -1.11
CA VAL A 129 -3.10 -10.97 -1.01
C VAL A 129 -3.75 -10.37 0.22
N LEU A 130 -4.99 -9.90 0.10
CA LEU A 130 -5.78 -9.40 1.22
C LEU A 130 -6.15 -10.57 2.16
N ARG A 131 -5.77 -10.42 3.43
CA ARG A 131 -6.06 -11.33 4.55
C ARG A 131 -7.03 -10.66 5.51
N ALA A 132 -8.23 -10.42 4.99
CA ALA A 132 -9.33 -9.83 5.74
C ALA A 132 -10.67 -10.17 5.11
N SER A 133 -11.71 -10.13 5.93
CA SER A 133 -13.10 -10.11 5.46
C SER A 133 -13.66 -8.70 5.49
N PHE A 134 -14.35 -8.27 4.43
CA PHE A 134 -15.24 -7.12 4.48
C PHE A 134 -16.54 -7.55 5.15
N VAL A 135 -16.93 -6.84 6.20
CA VAL A 135 -18.17 -7.10 6.93
C VAL A 135 -19.12 -5.94 6.70
N VAL A 136 -20.21 -6.20 5.98
CA VAL A 136 -21.25 -5.20 5.69
C VAL A 136 -22.54 -5.58 6.41
N GLY A 137 -23.36 -4.58 6.76
CA GLY A 137 -24.64 -4.83 7.40
C GLY A 137 -25.62 -5.55 6.46
N SER A 138 -26.45 -6.44 7.01
CA SER A 138 -27.50 -7.10 6.23
C SER A 138 -28.58 -6.11 5.76
N PRO A 139 -29.04 -6.23 4.49
CA PRO A 139 -30.14 -5.43 3.96
C PRO A 139 -31.49 -5.83 4.56
N GLU A 140 -31.57 -6.97 5.25
CA GLU A 140 -32.77 -7.42 5.94
C GLU A 140 -32.84 -6.83 7.36
N PRO A 141 -33.99 -6.36 7.85
CA PRO A 141 -34.14 -5.87 9.22
C PRO A 141 -33.74 -6.90 10.27
N HIS A 142 -32.79 -6.56 11.14
CA HIS A 142 -32.33 -7.45 12.20
C HIS A 142 -31.81 -6.67 13.41
N GLY A 143 -31.37 -7.40 14.44
CA GLY A 143 -30.82 -6.83 15.67
C GLY A 143 -31.86 -6.10 16.54
N PRO A 144 -31.40 -5.48 17.64
CA PRO A 144 -32.29 -4.82 18.61
C PRO A 144 -33.12 -3.67 18.03
N PHE A 145 -32.57 -2.98 17.02
CA PHE A 145 -33.19 -1.81 16.41
C PHE A 145 -34.07 -2.15 15.19
N ARG A 146 -34.08 -3.40 14.73
CA ARG A 146 -34.80 -3.85 13.52
C ARG A 146 -34.54 -2.95 12.31
N ALA A 147 -33.29 -2.50 12.18
CA ALA A 147 -32.87 -1.61 11.11
C ALA A 147 -32.27 -2.45 9.98
N ALA A 148 -32.44 -1.97 8.74
CA ALA A 148 -31.85 -2.55 7.55
C ALA A 148 -30.66 -1.68 7.11
N ALA A 149 -29.53 -2.31 6.79
CA ALA A 149 -28.39 -1.60 6.24
C ALA A 149 -28.68 -1.09 4.82
N ARG A 150 -28.17 0.09 4.49
CA ARG A 150 -28.31 0.72 3.16
C ARG A 150 -26.97 1.13 2.55
N ASP A 151 -25.89 0.96 3.30
CA ASP A 151 -24.55 1.48 3.03
C ASP A 151 -23.53 0.39 2.68
N GLY A 152 -23.93 -0.88 2.62
CA GLY A 152 -23.03 -1.99 2.25
C GLY A 152 -22.35 -1.81 0.89
N HIS A 153 -23.02 -1.16 -0.07
CA HIS A 153 -22.45 -0.87 -1.39
C HIS A 153 -21.25 0.10 -1.35
N TYR A 154 -21.07 0.89 -0.28
CA TYR A 154 -19.88 1.74 -0.14
C TYR A 154 -18.59 0.91 0.06
N ALA A 155 -18.70 -0.34 0.52
CA ALA A 155 -17.55 -1.24 0.61
C ALA A 155 -16.90 -1.48 -0.77
N VAL A 156 -17.66 -1.37 -1.87
CA VAL A 156 -17.12 -1.50 -3.23
C VAL A 156 -16.11 -0.40 -3.53
N GLN A 157 -16.41 0.85 -3.15
CA GLN A 157 -15.50 1.98 -3.35
C GLN A 157 -14.20 1.78 -2.55
N LEU A 158 -14.31 1.32 -1.30
CA LEU A 158 -13.15 0.98 -0.48
C LEU A 158 -12.34 -0.19 -1.06
N ALA A 159 -13.02 -1.22 -1.59
CA ALA A 159 -12.36 -2.35 -2.24
C ALA A 159 -11.58 -1.92 -3.50
N LEU A 160 -12.10 -0.96 -4.28
CA LEU A 160 -11.40 -0.43 -5.46
C LEU A 160 -10.08 0.24 -5.10
N VAL A 161 -10.03 1.02 -4.01
CA VAL A 161 -8.76 1.63 -3.57
C VAL A 161 -7.81 0.59 -2.98
N LEU A 162 -8.32 -0.37 -2.19
CA LEU A 162 -7.52 -1.45 -1.61
C LEU A 162 -7.00 -2.45 -2.66
N GLY A 163 -7.65 -2.56 -3.83
CA GLY A 163 -7.15 -3.31 -4.97
C GLY A 163 -5.83 -2.77 -5.55
N SER A 164 -5.41 -1.55 -5.16
CA SER A 164 -4.06 -1.05 -5.46
C SER A 164 -2.98 -1.59 -4.52
N LEU A 165 -3.37 -2.16 -3.37
CA LEU A 165 -2.46 -2.72 -2.36
C LEU A 165 -2.34 -4.25 -2.45
N ALA A 166 -3.44 -4.93 -2.77
CA ALA A 166 -3.50 -6.38 -2.73
C ALA A 166 -4.50 -6.97 -3.72
N SER A 167 -4.23 -8.21 -4.15
CA SER A 167 -5.19 -9.05 -4.85
C SER A 167 -6.25 -9.59 -3.88
N PRO A 168 -7.47 -9.85 -4.36
CA PRO A 168 -8.50 -10.49 -3.53
C PRO A 168 -8.06 -11.91 -3.11
N PRO A 169 -8.53 -12.41 -1.95
CA PRO A 169 -8.33 -13.81 -1.59
C PRO A 169 -9.07 -14.75 -2.53
N ALA A 170 -8.69 -16.03 -2.54
CA ALA A 170 -9.37 -17.06 -3.34
C ALA A 170 -10.80 -17.34 -2.84
N SER A 171 -11.06 -17.14 -1.54
CA SER A 171 -12.39 -17.19 -0.95
C SER A 171 -13.13 -15.88 -1.17
N PHE A 172 -14.46 -15.93 -1.10
CA PHE A 172 -15.27 -14.72 -1.15
C PHE A 172 -15.01 -13.83 0.07
N ALA A 173 -14.51 -12.61 -0.14
CA ALA A 173 -14.01 -11.74 0.92
C ALA A 173 -15.12 -10.95 1.65
N VAL A 174 -16.31 -10.83 1.07
CA VAL A 174 -17.39 -10.02 1.62
C VAL A 174 -18.39 -10.92 2.33
N LYS A 175 -18.73 -10.59 3.57
CA LYS A 175 -19.72 -11.30 4.38
C LYS A 175 -20.75 -10.32 4.96
N LEU A 176 -21.98 -10.78 5.16
CA LEU A 176 -22.93 -10.05 5.99
C LEU A 176 -22.56 -10.21 7.46
N ASP A 177 -22.81 -9.17 8.25
CA ASP A 177 -22.63 -9.16 9.69
C ASP A 177 -23.38 -10.31 10.40
N VAL A 178 -24.60 -10.62 9.96
CA VAL A 178 -25.40 -11.75 10.47
C VAL A 178 -24.74 -13.10 10.19
N ASP A 179 -24.10 -13.25 9.02
CA ASP A 179 -23.40 -14.49 8.63
C ASP A 179 -22.11 -14.65 9.44
N VAL A 180 -21.34 -13.56 9.60
CA VAL A 180 -20.13 -13.57 10.45
C VAL A 180 -20.48 -14.04 11.87
N ARG A 181 -21.57 -13.52 12.42
CA ARG A 181 -22.03 -13.88 13.77
C ARG A 181 -22.55 -15.31 13.84
N ALA A 182 -23.36 -15.74 12.87
CA ALA A 182 -23.94 -17.09 12.83
C ALA A 182 -22.87 -18.17 12.64
N GLU A 183 -21.92 -17.94 11.74
CA GLU A 183 -20.81 -18.85 11.43
C GLU A 183 -19.65 -18.76 12.44
N ARG A 184 -19.66 -17.75 13.33
CA ARG A 184 -18.54 -17.42 14.22
C ARG A 184 -17.22 -17.18 13.46
N SER A 185 -17.30 -16.53 12.31
CA SER A 185 -16.15 -16.25 11.42
C SER A 185 -15.31 -15.08 11.94
N TYR A 186 -14.69 -15.24 13.11
CA TYR A 186 -13.93 -14.21 13.80
C TYR A 186 -12.41 -14.33 13.64
N ASP A 187 -11.95 -15.34 12.92
CA ASP A 187 -10.57 -15.82 12.86
C ASP A 187 -9.65 -15.03 11.93
N ASP A 188 -10.16 -14.03 11.22
CA ASP A 188 -9.37 -13.15 10.35
C ASP A 188 -9.46 -11.67 10.71
N ASN A 189 -8.63 -10.85 10.07
CA ASN A 189 -8.80 -9.39 10.16
C ASN A 189 -10.15 -8.99 9.53
N MET A 190 -10.71 -7.89 10.02
CA MET A 190 -12.02 -7.42 9.56
C MET A 190 -11.97 -5.97 9.08
N ILE A 191 -12.61 -5.70 7.95
CA ILE A 191 -12.90 -4.36 7.47
C ILE A 191 -14.41 -4.19 7.53
N VAL A 192 -14.88 -3.57 8.62
CA VAL A 192 -16.30 -3.40 8.92
C VAL A 192 -16.78 -2.08 8.33
N VAL A 193 -17.75 -2.14 7.43
CA VAL A 193 -18.33 -0.97 6.77
C VAL A 193 -19.79 -0.83 7.19
N GLY A 194 -20.12 0.34 7.72
CA GLY A 194 -21.45 0.68 8.21
C GLY A 194 -21.53 0.81 9.73
N GLY A 195 -22.49 1.60 10.19
CA GLY A 195 -22.64 1.97 11.59
C GLY A 195 -23.25 0.88 12.48
N PRO A 196 -23.04 0.96 13.82
CA PRO A 196 -23.50 -0.05 14.78
C PRO A 196 -25.03 -0.19 14.88
N GLY A 197 -25.79 0.78 14.38
CA GLY A 197 -27.25 0.68 14.28
C GLY A 197 -27.75 -0.32 13.24
N THR A 198 -26.92 -0.68 12.25
CA THR A 198 -27.27 -1.56 11.13
C THR A 198 -26.22 -2.63 10.82
N ASN A 199 -25.13 -2.67 11.59
CA ASN A 199 -24.08 -3.67 11.47
C ASN A 199 -23.75 -4.22 12.88
N LEU A 200 -24.09 -5.49 13.12
CA LEU A 200 -23.92 -6.15 14.41
C LEU A 200 -22.45 -6.21 14.85
N ILE A 201 -21.52 -6.43 13.91
CA ILE A 201 -20.10 -6.46 14.23
C ILE A 201 -19.60 -5.05 14.60
N ALA A 202 -20.08 -4.01 13.93
CA ALA A 202 -19.78 -2.63 14.35
C ALA A 202 -20.29 -2.31 15.76
N SER A 203 -21.48 -2.83 16.13
CA SER A 203 -22.02 -2.71 17.50
C SER A 203 -21.14 -3.43 18.52
N GLU A 204 -20.65 -4.63 18.21
CA GLU A 204 -19.73 -5.39 19.06
C GLU A 204 -18.34 -4.73 19.19
N LEU A 205 -17.88 -4.02 18.16
CA LEU A 205 -16.64 -3.23 18.22
C LEU A 205 -16.77 -1.96 19.06
N ASN A 206 -17.97 -1.35 19.13
CA ASN A 206 -18.19 -0.02 19.70
C ASN A 206 -17.61 0.19 21.11
N PRO A 207 -17.76 -0.74 22.08
CA PRO A 207 -17.20 -0.57 23.42
C PRO A 207 -15.67 -0.53 23.46
N HIS A 208 -14.99 -1.01 22.40
CA HIS A 208 -13.54 -1.07 22.32
C HIS A 208 -12.92 0.15 21.63
N LEU A 209 -13.74 1.05 21.07
CA LEU A 209 -13.27 2.21 20.34
C LEU A 209 -12.83 3.35 21.29
N PRO A 210 -11.84 4.17 20.89
CA PRO A 210 -11.41 5.34 21.66
C PRO A 210 -12.45 6.48 21.64
N VAL A 211 -13.29 6.52 20.62
CA VAL A 211 -14.46 7.39 20.45
C VAL A 211 -15.62 6.50 20.01
N ARG A 212 -16.78 6.64 20.64
CA ARG A 212 -17.86 5.64 20.55
C ARG A 212 -19.14 6.26 20.05
N PHE A 213 -19.93 5.48 19.33
CA PHE A 213 -21.32 5.81 19.04
C PHE A 213 -22.17 5.68 20.31
N ASP A 214 -23.16 6.54 20.48
CA ASP A 214 -24.08 6.49 21.63
C ASP A 214 -24.89 5.17 21.62
N GLU A 215 -24.69 4.30 22.61
CA GLU A 215 -25.33 2.98 22.66
C GLU A 215 -26.83 3.02 22.93
N ARG A 216 -27.35 4.12 23.49
CA ARG A 216 -28.79 4.32 23.69
C ARG A 216 -29.46 4.69 22.37
N ASN A 217 -28.72 5.40 21.53
CA ASN A 217 -29.17 5.79 20.20
C ASN A 217 -27.96 6.03 19.29
N TYR A 218 -27.57 5.01 18.51
CA TYR A 218 -26.39 5.08 17.64
C TYR A 218 -26.43 6.21 16.61
N TRP A 219 -27.63 6.71 16.34
CA TRP A 219 -27.90 7.83 15.45
C TRP A 219 -27.78 9.19 16.12
N ARG A 220 -27.48 9.26 17.41
CA ARG A 220 -27.30 10.53 18.11
C ARG A 220 -25.95 11.17 17.79
N GLY A 221 -24.91 10.36 17.63
CA GLY A 221 -23.56 10.86 17.38
C GLY A 221 -22.48 9.97 18.00
N LEU A 222 -21.27 10.51 17.95
CA LEU A 222 -20.07 9.99 18.56
C LEU A 222 -19.72 10.82 19.80
N SER A 223 -19.20 10.17 20.85
CA SER A 223 -18.66 10.84 22.02
C SER A 223 -17.33 10.23 22.44
N ASP A 224 -16.39 11.05 22.90
CA ASP A 224 -15.14 10.59 23.47
C ASP A 224 -15.11 10.68 25.01
N GLY A 225 -14.02 10.19 25.62
CA GLY A 225 -13.85 10.19 27.08
C GLY A 225 -13.67 11.59 27.71
N GLU A 226 -13.52 12.64 26.91
CA GLU A 226 -13.42 14.03 27.37
C GLU A 226 -14.79 14.76 27.27
N GLY A 227 -15.83 14.07 26.81
CA GLY A 227 -17.18 14.64 26.66
C GLY A 227 -17.38 15.44 25.37
N ARG A 228 -16.46 15.34 24.39
CA ARG A 228 -16.66 15.96 23.08
C ARG A 228 -17.66 15.13 22.28
N GLU A 229 -18.59 15.80 21.62
CA GLU A 229 -19.65 15.17 20.81
C GLU A 229 -19.50 15.53 19.32
N PHE A 230 -19.81 14.56 18.45
CA PHE A 230 -19.86 14.72 16.99
C PHE A 230 -21.19 14.11 16.50
N ASP A 231 -22.16 14.96 16.20
CA ASP A 231 -23.57 14.57 16.04
C ASP A 231 -24.12 14.85 14.64
N GLN A 232 -23.29 15.36 13.72
CA GLN A 232 -23.78 15.68 12.38
C GLN A 232 -24.07 14.39 11.60
N PRO A 233 -25.09 14.37 10.72
CA PRO A 233 -25.38 13.20 9.88
C PRO A 233 -24.20 12.75 9.01
N THR A 234 -23.30 13.67 8.68
CA THR A 234 -22.09 13.44 7.88
C THR A 234 -20.84 13.18 8.72
N ASP A 235 -20.96 13.19 10.05
CA ASP A 235 -19.87 12.80 10.94
C ASP A 235 -19.67 11.28 10.87
N ALA A 236 -18.40 10.88 10.88
CA ALA A 236 -18.01 9.49 10.73
C ALA A 236 -16.70 9.18 11.43
N LEU A 237 -16.50 7.89 11.68
CA LEU A 237 -15.36 7.33 12.35
C LEU A 237 -14.65 6.35 11.42
N ILE A 238 -13.33 6.52 11.33
CA ILE A 238 -12.41 5.55 10.76
C ILE A 238 -11.50 5.12 11.90
N ALA A 239 -11.56 3.85 12.29
CA ALA A 239 -10.79 3.33 13.41
C ALA A 239 -10.13 2.01 13.05
N LYS A 240 -8.86 1.84 13.44
CA LYS A 240 -8.13 0.57 13.46
C LYS A 240 -7.83 0.21 14.90
N ILE A 241 -8.27 -0.96 15.32
CA ILE A 241 -8.04 -1.48 16.68
C ILE A 241 -7.61 -2.94 16.63
N PRO A 242 -6.91 -3.46 17.66
CA PRO A 242 -6.79 -4.89 17.86
C PRO A 242 -8.18 -5.52 17.91
N SER A 243 -8.36 -6.65 17.24
CA SER A 243 -9.63 -7.37 17.22
C SER A 243 -9.97 -7.83 18.64
N PRO A 244 -11.14 -7.49 19.19
CA PRO A 244 -11.59 -8.04 20.46
C PRO A 244 -11.99 -9.51 20.34
N PHE A 245 -12.15 -10.02 19.11
CA PHE A 245 -12.63 -11.37 18.84
C PHE A 245 -11.50 -12.40 18.73
N SER A 246 -10.34 -11.98 18.20
CA SER A 246 -9.23 -12.88 17.89
C SER A 246 -7.86 -12.27 18.22
N PRO A 247 -7.09 -12.89 19.12
CA PRO A 247 -5.74 -12.43 19.45
C PRO A 247 -4.83 -12.34 18.22
N GLY A 248 -4.11 -11.23 18.08
CA GLY A 248 -3.17 -11.00 16.98
C GLY A 248 -3.80 -10.55 15.67
N LYS A 249 -5.12 -10.36 15.62
CA LYS A 249 -5.85 -9.79 14.47
C LYS A 249 -6.24 -8.34 14.73
N PHE A 250 -6.63 -7.64 13.67
CA PHE A 250 -7.08 -6.25 13.70
C PHE A 250 -8.47 -6.10 13.07
N ALA A 251 -9.19 -5.09 13.53
CA ALA A 251 -10.45 -4.63 12.94
C ALA A 251 -10.29 -3.17 12.52
N VAL A 252 -10.67 -2.88 11.27
CA VAL A 252 -10.87 -1.54 10.76
C VAL A 252 -12.37 -1.29 10.69
N LEU A 253 -12.86 -0.26 11.38
CA LEU A 253 -14.24 0.22 11.32
C LEU A 253 -14.30 1.48 10.47
N VAL A 254 -15.19 1.51 9.49
CA VAL A 254 -15.50 2.65 8.63
C VAL A 254 -17.01 2.90 8.72
N ALA A 255 -17.42 3.84 9.57
CA ALA A 255 -18.82 3.98 9.98
C ALA A 255 -19.22 5.43 10.19
N GLY A 256 -20.37 5.82 9.66
CA GLY A 256 -20.99 7.13 9.92
C GLY A 256 -22.07 7.11 10.99
N VAL A 257 -22.36 8.30 11.52
CA VAL A 257 -23.56 8.56 12.34
C VAL A 257 -24.83 8.29 11.50
N ARG A 258 -24.79 8.55 10.20
CA ARG A 258 -25.75 8.06 9.19
C ARG A 258 -24.99 7.43 8.02
N HIS A 259 -25.74 6.81 7.12
CA HIS A 259 -25.20 6.30 5.85
C HIS A 259 -24.39 7.35 5.06
N VAL A 260 -24.82 8.63 5.10
CA VAL A 260 -24.07 9.73 4.46
C VAL A 260 -22.70 9.94 5.12
N GLY A 261 -22.59 9.79 6.44
CA GLY A 261 -21.31 9.75 7.14
C GLY A 261 -20.47 8.52 6.74
N THR A 262 -21.06 7.33 6.60
CA THR A 262 -20.33 6.14 6.13
C THR A 262 -19.73 6.41 4.75
N LYS A 263 -20.50 7.05 3.85
CA LYS A 263 -20.03 7.50 2.54
C LYS A 263 -18.85 8.48 2.68
N ALA A 264 -18.93 9.45 3.59
CA ALA A 264 -17.84 10.40 3.85
C ALA A 264 -16.56 9.70 4.30
N ALA A 265 -16.65 8.76 5.25
CA ALA A 265 -15.48 8.00 5.71
C ALA A 265 -14.84 7.15 4.60
N VAL A 266 -15.66 6.48 3.80
CA VAL A 266 -15.19 5.72 2.62
C VAL A 266 -14.54 6.64 1.59
N LEU A 267 -15.14 7.80 1.31
CA LEU A 267 -14.59 8.79 0.39
C LEU A 267 -13.22 9.26 0.86
N ALA A 268 -13.07 9.61 2.14
CA ALA A 268 -11.81 10.06 2.71
C ALA A 268 -10.66 9.05 2.54
N LEU A 269 -10.91 7.76 2.82
CA LEU A 269 -9.92 6.70 2.56
C LEU A 269 -9.63 6.52 1.06
N SER A 270 -10.63 6.73 0.21
CA SER A 270 -10.51 6.47 -1.22
C SER A 270 -9.78 7.58 -1.98
N THR A 271 -9.94 8.84 -1.57
CA THR A 271 -9.46 10.00 -2.33
C THR A 271 -8.43 10.86 -1.60
N ASP A 272 -8.36 10.80 -0.27
CA ASP A 272 -7.55 11.70 0.55
C ASP A 272 -6.83 10.97 1.71
N HIS A 273 -6.51 9.69 1.51
CA HIS A 273 -5.89 8.83 2.53
C HIS A 273 -4.54 9.38 3.01
N GLU A 274 -3.78 10.09 2.19
CA GLU A 274 -2.48 10.65 2.59
C GLU A 274 -2.63 11.72 3.69
N ARG A 275 -3.60 12.62 3.55
CA ARG A 275 -3.90 13.63 4.58
C ARG A 275 -4.62 13.00 5.77
N LEU A 276 -5.61 12.14 5.50
CA LEU A 276 -6.40 11.47 6.53
C LEU A 276 -5.54 10.62 7.47
N LEU A 277 -4.58 9.88 6.93
CA LEU A 277 -3.71 8.98 7.70
C LEU A 277 -2.39 9.66 8.09
N SER A 278 -2.36 11.00 8.07
CA SER A 278 -1.17 11.79 8.39
C SER A 278 -0.67 11.54 9.82
N GLY A 279 -1.59 11.33 10.76
CA GLY A 279 -1.33 11.06 12.16
C GLY A 279 -1.13 9.57 12.51
N TYR A 280 -1.18 8.66 11.54
CA TYR A 280 -0.92 7.24 11.77
C TYR A 280 0.57 6.94 11.60
N SER A 281 1.20 6.40 12.63
CA SER A 281 2.63 6.10 12.72
C SER A 281 2.91 4.63 13.06
N GLY A 282 1.93 3.75 12.88
CA GLY A 282 2.06 2.31 13.19
C GLY A 282 1.51 1.92 14.57
N GLU A 283 0.73 2.79 15.21
CA GLU A 283 0.08 2.49 16.49
C GLU A 283 -0.93 1.34 16.33
N ARG A 284 -1.06 0.51 17.36
CA ARG A 284 -2.02 -0.62 17.33
C ARG A 284 -3.47 -0.15 17.35
N THR A 285 -3.72 0.96 18.04
CA THR A 285 -5.02 1.62 18.10
C THR A 285 -4.90 3.01 17.49
N PHE A 286 -5.66 3.26 16.44
CA PHE A 286 -5.78 4.55 15.77
C PHE A 286 -7.26 4.82 15.45
N ALA A 287 -7.70 6.05 15.61
CA ALA A 287 -8.99 6.49 15.10
C ALA A 287 -8.96 7.95 14.68
N VAL A 288 -9.79 8.28 13.70
CA VAL A 288 -10.03 9.64 13.26
C VAL A 288 -11.52 9.87 13.07
N VAL A 289 -12.04 10.93 13.68
CA VAL A 289 -13.38 11.44 13.39
C VAL A 289 -13.26 12.40 12.22
N VAL A 290 -14.12 12.23 11.23
CA VAL A 290 -14.18 13.05 10.02
C VAL A 290 -15.58 13.60 9.82
N ARG A 291 -15.68 14.70 9.07
CA ARG A 291 -16.95 15.30 8.63
C ARG A 291 -16.99 15.45 7.12
N GLY A 292 -18.06 14.96 6.52
CA GLY A 292 -18.36 15.19 5.11
C GLY A 292 -19.06 16.54 4.87
N TYR A 293 -18.70 17.19 3.76
CA TYR A 293 -19.32 18.40 3.25
C TYR A 293 -19.75 18.22 1.79
N ASP A 294 -20.73 19.01 1.40
CA ASP A 294 -21.24 19.16 0.04
C ASP A 294 -20.86 20.58 -0.41
N LEU A 295 -19.72 20.72 -1.07
CA LEU A 295 -19.16 22.01 -1.47
C LEU A 295 -19.78 22.52 -2.77
N ASP A 296 -20.19 21.62 -3.67
CA ASP A 296 -20.84 21.97 -4.94
C ASP A 296 -22.37 22.14 -4.85
N GLY A 297 -22.97 21.70 -3.73
CA GLY A 297 -24.38 21.89 -3.41
C GLY A 297 -25.32 20.90 -4.10
N ASP A 298 -24.82 19.77 -4.60
CA ASP A 298 -25.62 18.75 -5.31
C ASP A 298 -26.36 17.76 -4.37
N GLY A 299 -26.21 17.93 -3.06
CA GLY A 299 -26.76 17.08 -2.01
C GLY A 299 -25.89 15.86 -1.68
N LYS A 300 -24.68 15.74 -2.23
CA LYS A 300 -23.76 14.63 -1.98
C LYS A 300 -22.47 15.12 -1.34
N VAL A 301 -21.94 14.30 -0.44
CA VAL A 301 -20.60 14.53 0.11
C VAL A 301 -19.57 14.42 -1.01
N ASP A 302 -18.83 15.51 -1.22
CA ASP A 302 -17.75 15.67 -2.21
C ASP A 302 -16.40 16.01 -1.55
N SER A 303 -16.42 16.45 -0.29
CA SER A 303 -15.26 16.82 0.50
C SER A 303 -15.35 16.27 1.91
N VAL A 304 -14.21 15.96 2.52
CA VAL A 304 -14.14 15.42 3.88
C VAL A 304 -13.02 16.10 4.65
N GLU A 305 -13.26 16.44 5.91
CA GLU A 305 -12.24 17.02 6.80
C GLU A 305 -12.02 16.12 8.02
N PRO A 306 -10.76 15.82 8.38
CA PRO A 306 -10.43 15.26 9.68
C PRO A 306 -10.72 16.27 10.80
N LEU A 307 -11.54 15.90 11.78
CA LEU A 307 -11.87 16.72 12.93
C LEU A 307 -10.95 16.43 14.13
N ARG A 308 -10.69 15.14 14.39
CA ARG A 308 -9.94 14.73 15.59
C ARG A 308 -9.29 13.37 15.43
N TYR A 309 -8.05 13.26 15.88
CA TYR A 309 -7.26 12.02 15.92
C TYR A 309 -7.20 11.45 17.34
N TYR A 310 -7.18 10.14 17.43
CA TYR A 310 -7.01 9.37 18.65
C TYR A 310 -6.00 8.26 18.37
N SER A 311 -4.96 8.16 19.19
CA SER A 311 -3.98 7.08 19.09
C SER A 311 -3.60 6.56 20.47
N ARG A 312 -3.32 5.25 20.56
CA ARG A 312 -2.72 4.61 21.73
C ARG A 312 -1.67 3.62 21.24
N THR A 313 -0.49 3.68 21.86
CA THR A 313 0.64 2.79 21.58
C THR A 313 0.31 1.36 21.95
#